data_AF-A0A8J6ZQA0-F1
#
_entry.id   AF-A0A8J6ZQA0-F1
#
_cell.length_a   1.000
_cell.length_b   1.000
_cell.length_c   1.000
_cell.angle_alpha   90.00
_cell.angle_beta   90.00
_cell.angle_gamma   90.00
#
_symmetry.space_group_name_H-M   'P 1'
#
loop_
_entity.id
_entity.type
_entity.pdbx_description
1 polymer ?
#
loop_
_entity_poly.entity_id
_entity_poly.type
_entity_poly.pdbx_seq_one_letter_code
_entity_poly.pdbx_strand_id
1 'polypeptide(L)'
;MQAKEIKKQLRLLIEEASVIDPGLTKRLEEINRWVKDVKPGSLTAKRFVILFLQQMLQDAEVLLRLKSLPSQEEQQSALTVLNPTLKYWYGYLFPKWLSENDPKFYIWRRKLMAGEFNQEDAKLIASIANNIKSSGGTIVLRYIADLSMATDIIVSSTQESPLCIQLTSVSEEFSQEKFDDWENTLIFWAIDRGLFLSYNPRASDFVNQIVNILLDNSDNLSIGSYLKFNL
;
A
#
# COMPACT_ATOMS: atom_id res chain seq x y z
N MET A 1 10.22 0.79 16.91
CA MET A 1 11.51 0.09 16.92
C MET A 1 12.63 1.08 16.62
N GLN A 2 13.82 0.90 17.19
CA GLN A 2 14.98 1.75 16.87
C GLN A 2 15.69 1.27 15.60
N ALA A 3 16.42 2.16 14.91
CA ALA A 3 17.13 1.87 13.67
C ALA A 3 18.07 0.64 13.74
N LYS A 4 18.74 0.41 14.89
CA LYS A 4 19.59 -0.77 15.10
C LYS A 4 18.78 -2.06 15.09
N GLU A 5 17.61 -2.06 15.71
CA GLU A 5 16.73 -3.22 15.78
C GLU A 5 16.15 -3.54 14.39
N ILE A 6 15.72 -2.52 13.65
CA ILE A 6 15.25 -2.68 12.26
C ILE A 6 16.30 -3.38 11.40
N LYS A 7 17.57 -2.94 11.46
CA LYS A 7 18.65 -3.57 10.69
C LYS A 7 18.94 -5.01 11.13
N LYS A 8 18.79 -5.30 12.42
CA LYS A 8 18.94 -6.66 12.94
C LYS A 8 17.83 -7.55 12.40
N GLN A 9 16.57 -7.15 12.54
CA GLN A 9 15.41 -7.89 12.06
C GLN A 9 15.43 -8.07 10.55
N LEU A 10 15.84 -7.05 9.79
CA LEU A 10 15.97 -7.16 8.34
C LEU A 10 16.93 -8.27 7.92
N ARG A 11 18.06 -8.44 8.63
CA ARG A 11 19.00 -9.54 8.35
C ARG A 11 18.40 -10.91 8.70
N LEU A 12 17.72 -11.02 9.84
CA LEU A 12 17.06 -12.26 10.25
C LEU A 12 15.99 -12.68 9.23
N LEU A 13 15.17 -11.74 8.75
CA LEU A 13 14.15 -12.05 7.74
C LEU A 13 14.74 -12.38 6.37
N ILE A 14 15.91 -11.84 6.01
CA ILE A 14 16.62 -12.25 4.79
C ILE A 14 17.04 -13.72 4.89
N GLU A 15 17.62 -14.11 6.03
CA GLU A 15 18.05 -15.48 6.30
C GLU A 15 16.84 -16.44 6.26
N GLU A 16 15.75 -16.10 6.94
CA GLU A 16 14.52 -16.89 6.95
C GLU A 16 13.90 -16.99 5.54
N ALA A 17 13.77 -15.87 4.84
CA ALA A 17 13.20 -15.84 3.50
C ALA A 17 14.02 -16.64 2.48
N SER A 18 15.35 -16.71 2.64
CA SER A 18 16.23 -17.42 1.70
C SER A 18 15.87 -18.91 1.52
N VAL A 19 15.18 -19.49 2.50
CA VAL A 19 14.74 -20.89 2.49
C VAL A 19 13.30 -21.03 1.97
N ILE A 20 12.49 -19.96 2.02
CA ILE A 20 11.03 -20.03 1.82
C ILE A 20 10.58 -19.31 0.53
N ASP A 21 11.03 -18.06 0.32
CA ASP A 21 10.56 -17.21 -0.77
C ASP A 21 11.72 -16.37 -1.36
N PRO A 22 12.30 -16.83 -2.48
CA PRO A 22 13.42 -16.12 -3.14
C PRO A 22 13.09 -14.70 -3.59
N GLY A 23 11.82 -14.43 -3.94
CA GLY A 23 11.37 -13.09 -4.35
C GLY A 23 11.43 -12.12 -3.17
N LEU A 24 10.93 -12.55 -2.01
CA LEU A 24 11.05 -11.80 -0.77
C LEU A 24 12.52 -11.60 -0.38
N THR A 25 13.36 -12.64 -0.43
CA THR A 25 14.80 -12.53 -0.13
C THR A 25 15.46 -11.46 -0.98
N LYS A 26 15.27 -11.52 -2.30
CA LYS A 26 15.85 -10.54 -3.23
C LYS A 26 15.45 -9.12 -2.86
N ARG A 27 14.17 -8.88 -2.58
CA ARG A 27 13.68 -7.54 -2.24
C ARG A 27 14.18 -7.05 -0.88
N LEU A 28 14.20 -7.92 0.13
CA LEU A 28 14.75 -7.57 1.45
C LEU A 28 16.24 -7.27 1.36
N GLU A 29 17.01 -7.97 0.53
CA GLU A 29 18.40 -7.64 0.25
C GLU A 29 18.56 -6.27 -0.42
N GLU A 30 17.73 -5.93 -1.41
CA GLU A 30 17.75 -4.61 -2.05
C GLU A 30 17.48 -3.49 -1.04
N ILE A 31 16.53 -3.70 -0.13
CA ILE A 31 16.23 -2.78 0.97
C ILE A 31 17.41 -2.71 1.95
N ASN A 32 18.01 -3.85 2.31
CA ASN A 32 19.15 -3.88 3.22
C ASN A 32 20.35 -3.14 2.62
N ARG A 33 20.67 -3.35 1.34
CA ARG A 33 21.73 -2.61 0.63
C ARG A 33 21.49 -1.09 0.67
N TRP A 34 20.23 -0.66 0.60
CA TRP A 34 19.86 0.75 0.67
C TRP A 34 20.13 1.38 2.05
N VAL A 35 19.94 0.63 3.15
CA VAL A 35 20.00 1.21 4.52
C VAL A 35 21.19 0.75 5.37
N LYS A 36 21.92 -0.30 4.95
CA LYS A 36 22.99 -0.94 5.76
C LYS A 36 24.07 0.03 6.21
N ASP A 37 24.49 0.94 5.34
CA ASP A 37 25.61 1.86 5.60
C ASP A 37 25.17 3.20 6.20
N VAL A 38 23.85 3.43 6.28
CA VAL A 38 23.30 4.66 6.89
C VAL A 38 23.49 4.60 8.41
N LYS A 39 24.17 5.60 8.99
CA LYS A 39 24.37 5.67 10.45
C LYS A 39 23.02 5.58 11.18
N PRO A 40 22.89 4.80 12.27
CA PRO A 40 21.61 4.63 12.96
C PRO A 40 20.93 5.95 13.38
N GLY A 41 21.69 6.94 13.85
CA GLY A 41 21.14 8.25 14.19
C GLY A 41 20.54 8.99 12.98
N SER A 42 21.23 8.94 11.83
CA SER A 42 20.74 9.53 10.57
C SER A 42 19.49 8.82 10.05
N LEU A 43 19.40 7.50 10.24
CA LEU A 43 18.21 6.73 9.86
C LEU A 43 17.02 7.05 10.79
N THR A 44 17.25 7.13 12.10
CA THR A 44 16.22 7.49 13.09
C THR A 44 15.65 8.89 12.85
N ALA A 45 16.47 9.84 12.39
CA ALA A 45 16.01 11.19 12.03
C ALA A 45 15.07 11.20 10.80
N LYS A 46 15.08 10.14 9.99
CA LYS A 46 14.25 10.02 8.78
C LYS A 46 12.99 9.21 9.09
N ARG A 47 12.01 9.90 9.70
CA ARG A 47 10.73 9.30 10.16
C ARG A 47 10.10 8.36 9.13
N PHE A 48 9.91 8.80 7.89
CA PHE A 48 9.22 8.00 6.88
C PHE A 48 10.03 6.81 6.38
N VAL A 49 11.36 6.88 6.40
CA VAL A 49 12.20 5.70 6.13
C VAL A 49 12.00 4.66 7.22
N ILE A 50 11.96 5.07 8.50
CA ILE A 50 11.68 4.16 9.62
C ILE A 50 10.29 3.54 9.51
N LEU A 51 9.25 4.35 9.25
CA LEU A 51 7.89 3.86 9.13
C LEU A 51 7.73 2.86 7.97
N PHE A 52 8.34 3.17 6.81
CA PHE A 52 8.42 2.24 5.68
C PHE A 52 9.08 0.92 6.10
N LEU A 53 10.28 0.98 6.69
CA LEU A 53 11.01 -0.23 7.06
C LEU A 53 10.23 -1.08 8.07
N GLN A 54 9.57 -0.46 9.06
CA GLN A 54 8.75 -1.20 10.01
C GLN A 54 7.59 -1.92 9.33
N GLN A 55 6.90 -1.26 8.41
CA GLN A 55 5.80 -1.88 7.68
C GLN A 55 6.30 -2.99 6.74
N MET A 56 7.44 -2.78 6.07
CA MET A 56 8.09 -3.82 5.25
C MET A 56 8.40 -5.09 6.05
N LEU A 57 8.97 -4.93 7.26
CA LEU A 57 9.28 -6.08 8.12
C LEU A 57 8.00 -6.80 8.56
N GLN A 58 6.95 -6.07 8.93
CA GLN A 58 5.66 -6.64 9.31
C GLN A 58 5.01 -7.41 8.16
N ASP A 59 4.97 -6.84 6.96
CA ASP A 59 4.38 -7.50 5.80
C ASP A 59 5.20 -8.72 5.36
N ALA A 60 6.54 -8.65 5.45
CA ALA A 60 7.43 -9.77 5.18
C ALA A 60 7.22 -10.92 6.18
N GLU A 61 7.09 -10.63 7.47
CA GLU A 61 6.79 -11.64 8.51
C GLU A 61 5.46 -12.34 8.26
N VAL A 62 4.41 -11.58 7.91
CA VAL A 62 3.10 -12.16 7.60
C VAL A 62 3.19 -13.07 6.37
N LEU A 63 3.86 -12.61 5.31
CA LEU A 63 4.02 -13.40 4.09
C LEU A 63 4.83 -14.68 4.36
N LEU A 64 5.91 -14.60 5.14
CA LEU A 64 6.70 -15.78 5.50
C LEU A 64 5.87 -16.79 6.28
N ARG A 65 5.15 -16.36 7.32
CA ARG A 65 4.25 -17.25 8.08
C ARG A 65 3.22 -17.92 7.19
N LEU A 66 2.66 -17.17 6.23
CA LEU A 66 1.75 -17.72 5.25
C LEU A 66 2.45 -18.78 4.39
N LYS A 67 3.58 -18.44 3.77
CA LYS A 67 4.33 -19.34 2.88
C LYS A 67 4.93 -20.56 3.58
N SER A 68 5.18 -20.48 4.89
CA SER A 68 5.66 -21.60 5.71
C SER A 68 4.57 -22.63 6.04
N LEU A 69 3.30 -22.36 5.73
CA LEU A 69 2.23 -23.34 5.94
C LEU A 69 2.45 -24.57 5.03
N PRO A 70 2.21 -25.80 5.54
CA PRO A 70 2.59 -27.04 4.86
C PRO A 70 1.96 -27.25 3.48
N SER A 71 0.78 -26.69 3.24
CA SER A 71 0.01 -26.92 2.01
C SER A 71 -0.59 -25.63 1.44
N GLN A 72 -0.87 -25.64 0.13
CA GLN A 72 -1.58 -24.54 -0.53
C GLN A 72 -3.00 -24.34 0.02
N GLU A 73 -3.65 -25.43 0.47
CA GLU A 73 -4.98 -25.38 1.07
C GLU A 73 -4.97 -24.65 2.43
N GLU A 74 -3.95 -24.91 3.27
CA GLU A 74 -3.77 -24.18 4.52
C GLU A 74 -3.42 -22.71 4.28
N GLN A 75 -2.59 -22.41 3.25
CA GLN A 75 -2.31 -21.03 2.84
C GLN A 75 -3.59 -20.29 2.42
N GLN A 76 -4.40 -20.94 1.59
CA GLN A 76 -5.66 -20.35 1.15
C GLN A 76 -6.64 -20.16 2.33
N SER A 77 -6.69 -21.13 3.25
CA SER A 77 -7.51 -21.06 4.45
C SER A 77 -7.06 -19.95 5.41
N ALA A 78 -5.75 -19.72 5.54
CA ALA A 78 -5.22 -18.61 6.33
C ALA A 78 -5.57 -17.25 5.69
N LEU A 79 -5.52 -17.14 4.35
CA LEU A 79 -5.91 -15.93 3.63
C LEU A 79 -7.42 -15.63 3.73
N THR A 80 -8.28 -16.65 3.72
CA THR A 80 -9.74 -16.44 3.77
C THR A 80 -10.24 -15.94 5.12
N VAL A 81 -9.48 -16.15 6.20
CA VAL A 81 -9.80 -15.61 7.54
C VAL A 81 -9.43 -14.13 7.66
N LEU A 82 -8.55 -13.62 6.79
CA LEU A 82 -8.22 -12.20 6.76
C LEU A 82 -9.40 -11.38 6.24
N ASN A 83 -9.49 -10.14 6.70
CA ASN A 83 -10.43 -9.19 6.10
C ASN A 83 -10.12 -9.00 4.60
N PRO A 84 -11.12 -8.63 3.76
CA PRO A 84 -10.97 -8.61 2.30
C PRO A 84 -9.78 -7.77 1.80
N THR A 85 -9.54 -6.61 2.42
CA THR A 85 -8.40 -5.74 2.03
C THR A 85 -7.03 -6.34 2.35
N LEU A 86 -6.87 -7.02 3.50
CA LEU A 86 -5.63 -7.73 3.84
C LEU A 86 -5.46 -9.00 3.02
N LYS A 87 -6.54 -9.74 2.75
CA LYS A 87 -6.56 -10.88 1.84
C LYS A 87 -6.06 -10.48 0.46
N TYR A 88 -6.52 -9.34 -0.06
CA TYR A 88 -6.05 -8.79 -1.33
C TYR A 88 -4.59 -8.34 -1.28
N TRP A 89 -4.18 -7.69 -0.19
CA TRP A 89 -2.79 -7.27 -0.01
C TRP A 89 -1.83 -8.46 -0.02
N TYR A 90 -2.01 -9.42 0.89
CA TYR A 90 -1.09 -10.55 1.05
C TYR A 90 -1.28 -11.65 0.01
N GLY A 91 -2.49 -11.81 -0.54
CA GLY A 91 -2.79 -12.79 -1.57
C GLY A 91 -2.44 -12.34 -2.99
N TYR A 92 -2.33 -11.03 -3.24
CA TYR A 92 -2.15 -10.51 -4.59
C TYR A 92 -1.10 -9.39 -4.68
N LEU A 93 -1.37 -8.20 -4.13
CA LEU A 93 -0.55 -7.01 -4.43
C LEU A 93 0.87 -7.09 -3.87
N PHE A 94 1.04 -7.52 -2.62
CA PHE A 94 2.35 -7.60 -2.00
C PHE A 94 3.24 -8.66 -2.68
N PRO A 95 2.79 -9.92 -2.89
CA PRO A 95 3.53 -10.89 -3.70
C PRO A 95 3.90 -10.37 -5.09
N LYS A 96 2.97 -9.68 -5.77
CA LYS A 96 3.20 -9.12 -7.10
C LYS A 96 4.30 -8.07 -7.11
N TRP A 97 4.33 -7.18 -6.13
CA TRP A 97 5.42 -6.21 -5.98
C TRP A 97 6.76 -6.88 -5.69
N LEU A 98 6.78 -8.03 -5.00
CA LEU A 98 8.01 -8.78 -4.77
C LEU A 98 8.54 -9.44 -6.06
N SER A 99 7.65 -9.93 -6.93
CA SER A 99 8.03 -10.63 -8.16
C SER A 99 8.39 -9.70 -9.33
N GLU A 100 7.79 -8.51 -9.39
CA GLU A 100 7.92 -7.60 -10.53
C GLU A 100 8.98 -6.50 -10.33
N ASN A 101 9.48 -5.93 -11.42
CA ASN A 101 10.40 -4.79 -11.33
C ASN A 101 9.61 -3.47 -11.15
N ASP A 102 9.62 -2.90 -9.94
CA ASP A 102 9.01 -1.60 -9.67
C ASP A 102 9.80 -0.46 -10.37
N PRO A 103 9.25 0.19 -11.40
CA PRO A 103 9.95 1.23 -12.15
C PRO A 103 10.21 2.49 -11.32
N LYS A 104 9.43 2.70 -10.24
CA LYS A 104 9.53 3.85 -9.35
C LYS A 104 10.44 3.55 -8.14
N PHE A 105 10.88 2.31 -7.95
CA PHE A 105 11.63 1.85 -6.76
C PHE A 105 12.86 2.69 -6.42
N TYR A 106 13.66 3.03 -7.43
CA TYR A 106 14.84 3.88 -7.22
C TYR A 106 14.46 5.32 -6.87
N ILE A 107 13.42 5.85 -7.53
CA ILE A 107 12.98 7.24 -7.39
C ILE A 107 12.45 7.48 -5.98
N TRP A 108 11.47 6.69 -5.52
CA TRP A 108 10.85 6.95 -4.24
C TRP A 108 11.77 6.65 -3.06
N ARG A 109 12.69 5.67 -3.16
CA ARG A 109 13.73 5.44 -2.12
C ARG A 109 14.65 6.64 -1.96
N ARG A 110 15.02 7.29 -3.07
CA ARG A 110 15.80 8.54 -3.02
C ARG A 110 15.03 9.65 -2.33
N LYS A 111 13.77 9.87 -2.70
CA LYS A 111 12.91 10.89 -2.08
C LYS A 111 12.70 10.65 -0.58
N LEU A 112 12.40 9.40 -0.18
CA LEU A 112 12.31 9.01 1.23
C LEU A 112 13.60 9.28 1.99
N MET A 113 14.75 8.90 1.42
CA MET A 113 16.05 9.13 2.04
C MET A 113 16.42 10.62 2.08
N ALA A 114 15.98 11.43 1.12
CA ALA A 114 16.17 12.88 1.14
C ALA A 114 15.27 13.57 2.19
N GLY A 115 14.20 12.91 2.64
CA GLY A 115 13.19 13.53 3.51
C GLY A 115 12.18 14.39 2.73
N GLU A 116 12.10 14.19 1.43
CA GLU A 116 11.18 14.90 0.50
C GLU A 116 9.77 14.31 0.50
N PHE A 117 9.52 13.30 1.32
CA PHE A 117 8.21 12.70 1.49
C PHE A 117 7.50 13.34 2.69
N ASN A 118 6.32 13.90 2.43
CA ASN A 118 5.39 14.41 3.44
C ASN A 118 4.10 13.56 3.39
N GLN A 119 3.37 13.53 4.50
CA GLN A 119 1.99 13.02 4.53
C GLN A 119 1.10 14.15 5.06
N GLU A 120 0.96 15.20 4.27
CA GLU A 120 0.09 16.33 4.62
C GLU A 120 -1.35 15.88 4.83
N ASP A 121 -1.77 14.84 4.10
CA ASP A 121 -3.11 14.26 4.16
C ASP A 121 -3.30 13.19 5.25
N ALA A 122 -2.30 12.93 6.11
CA ALA A 122 -2.39 11.85 7.11
C ALA A 122 -3.62 11.95 8.02
N LYS A 123 -4.03 13.17 8.40
CA LYS A 123 -5.22 13.40 9.22
C LYS A 123 -6.51 13.09 8.47
N LEU A 124 -6.59 13.49 7.20
CA LEU A 124 -7.74 13.21 6.35
C LEU A 124 -7.89 11.70 6.15
N ILE A 125 -6.79 11.05 5.77
CA ILE A 125 -6.74 9.60 5.55
C ILE A 125 -7.14 8.84 6.83
N ALA A 126 -6.70 9.29 8.00
CA ALA A 126 -7.14 8.71 9.27
C ALA A 126 -8.64 8.89 9.51
N SER A 127 -9.21 10.06 9.17
CA SER A 127 -10.64 10.32 9.29
C SER A 127 -11.46 9.41 8.36
N ILE A 128 -11.03 9.28 7.10
CA ILE A 128 -11.65 8.38 6.11
C ILE A 128 -11.58 6.94 6.60
N ALA A 129 -10.42 6.50 7.08
CA ALA A 129 -10.22 5.14 7.59
C ALA A 129 -11.14 4.81 8.78
N ASN A 130 -11.34 5.75 9.70
CA ASN A 130 -12.25 5.58 10.82
C ASN A 130 -13.70 5.46 10.34
N ASN A 131 -14.14 6.35 9.44
CA ASN A 131 -15.51 6.33 8.93
C ASN A 131 -15.83 5.08 8.11
N ILE A 132 -14.87 4.57 7.31
CA ILE A 132 -15.01 3.29 6.61
C ILE A 132 -15.26 2.15 7.60
N LYS A 133 -14.43 2.05 8.64
CA LYS A 133 -14.57 1.01 9.67
C LYS A 133 -15.89 1.13 10.43
N SER A 134 -16.28 2.35 10.81
CA SER A 134 -17.57 2.61 11.46
C SER A 134 -18.77 2.27 10.59
N SER A 135 -18.60 2.30 9.26
CA SER A 135 -19.63 1.91 8.28
C SER A 135 -19.60 0.41 7.95
N GLY A 136 -18.80 -0.40 8.64
CA GLY A 136 -18.69 -1.84 8.43
C GLY A 136 -17.75 -2.25 7.28
N GLY A 137 -17.09 -1.30 6.63
CA GLY A 137 -16.09 -1.56 5.60
C GLY A 137 -14.72 -1.91 6.16
N THR A 138 -13.84 -2.40 5.29
CA THR A 138 -12.46 -2.72 5.61
C THR A 138 -11.50 -1.85 4.82
N ILE A 139 -10.34 -1.57 5.39
CA ILE A 139 -9.35 -0.66 4.81
C ILE A 139 -7.95 -1.11 5.16
N VAL A 140 -7.04 -1.03 4.19
CA VAL A 140 -5.60 -1.15 4.41
C VAL A 140 -4.85 0.02 3.78
N LEU A 141 -3.80 0.45 4.46
CA LEU A 141 -2.87 1.48 4.02
C LEU A 141 -1.46 0.90 4.02
N ARG A 142 -0.75 1.06 2.91
CA ARG A 142 0.59 0.52 2.73
C ARG A 142 1.46 1.51 1.96
N TYR A 143 2.65 1.78 2.47
CA TYR A 143 3.65 2.60 1.83
C TYR A 143 4.02 2.07 0.45
N ILE A 144 4.11 0.75 0.27
CA ILE A 144 4.34 0.18 -1.07
C ILE A 144 3.19 0.51 -2.02
N ALA A 145 1.93 0.40 -1.56
CA ALA A 145 0.77 0.72 -2.40
C ALA A 145 0.81 2.19 -2.84
N ASP A 146 1.12 3.10 -1.92
CA ASP A 146 1.26 4.53 -2.19
C ASP A 146 2.44 4.80 -3.15
N LEU A 147 3.64 4.37 -2.77
CA LEU A 147 4.90 4.72 -3.43
C LEU A 147 5.09 4.04 -4.80
N SER A 148 4.62 2.79 -4.95
CA SER A 148 4.81 1.98 -6.15
C SER A 148 3.55 1.91 -7.01
N MET A 149 2.38 1.81 -6.38
CA MET A 149 1.11 1.50 -7.05
C MET A 149 0.16 2.71 -7.15
N ALA A 150 0.61 3.90 -6.75
CA ALA A 150 -0.20 5.12 -6.75
C ALA A 150 -1.57 4.93 -6.06
N THR A 151 -1.56 4.21 -4.93
CA THR A 151 -2.76 3.81 -4.19
C THR A 151 -2.61 4.24 -2.73
N ASP A 152 -3.36 5.27 -2.33
CA ASP A 152 -3.31 5.80 -0.96
C ASP A 152 -3.94 4.81 0.02
N ILE A 153 -5.08 4.24 -0.38
CA ILE A 153 -5.87 3.30 0.43
C ILE A 153 -6.46 2.20 -0.46
N ILE A 154 -6.62 1.02 0.12
CA ILE A 154 -7.40 -0.07 -0.45
C ILE A 154 -8.60 -0.26 0.45
N VAL A 155 -9.79 -0.24 -0.13
CA VAL A 155 -11.06 -0.31 0.59
C VAL A 155 -11.85 -1.54 0.15
N SER A 156 -12.66 -2.09 1.03
CA SER A 156 -13.64 -3.10 0.67
C SER A 156 -14.91 -2.96 1.50
N SER A 157 -16.07 -3.01 0.83
CA SER A 157 -17.40 -2.96 1.43
C SER A 157 -18.00 -4.37 1.55
N THR A 158 -19.32 -4.49 1.51
CA THR A 158 -20.08 -5.71 1.85
C THR A 158 -19.90 -6.87 0.89
N GLN A 159 -19.58 -6.61 -0.38
CA GLN A 159 -19.34 -7.65 -1.38
C GLN A 159 -17.90 -8.19 -1.36
N GLU A 160 -17.10 -7.80 -0.35
CA GLU A 160 -15.70 -8.19 -0.18
C GLU A 160 -14.85 -7.93 -1.43
N SER A 161 -15.23 -6.92 -2.21
CA SER A 161 -14.61 -6.54 -3.46
C SER A 161 -13.61 -5.41 -3.22
N PRO A 162 -12.29 -5.68 -3.15
CA PRO A 162 -11.30 -4.65 -2.84
C PRO A 162 -11.16 -3.69 -4.00
N LEU A 163 -10.96 -2.42 -3.69
CA LEU A 163 -10.82 -1.32 -4.63
C LEU A 163 -9.61 -0.44 -4.24
N CYS A 164 -8.71 -0.20 -5.20
CA CYS A 164 -7.56 0.69 -5.01
C CYS A 164 -7.95 2.14 -5.27
N ILE A 165 -7.64 3.03 -4.33
CA ILE A 165 -8.06 4.43 -4.36
C ILE A 165 -6.84 5.33 -4.41
N GLN A 166 -6.89 6.34 -5.29
CA GLN A 166 -6.07 7.54 -5.15
C GLN A 166 -6.94 8.75 -4.82
N LEU A 167 -6.59 9.46 -3.76
CA LEU A 167 -7.23 10.69 -3.31
C LEU A 167 -6.38 11.87 -3.72
N THR A 168 -7.01 12.93 -4.22
CA THR A 168 -6.30 14.13 -4.63
C THR A 168 -7.12 15.39 -4.40
N SER A 169 -6.47 16.55 -4.33
CA SER A 169 -7.11 17.87 -4.24
C SER A 169 -6.81 18.74 -5.46
N VAL A 170 -6.42 18.10 -6.57
CA VAL A 170 -5.91 18.76 -7.78
C VAL A 170 -7.05 19.46 -8.54
N SER A 171 -6.75 20.66 -9.05
CA SER A 171 -7.63 21.42 -9.92
C SER A 171 -7.92 20.67 -11.22
N GLU A 172 -9.10 20.90 -11.78
CA GLU A 172 -9.59 20.20 -12.98
C GLU A 172 -8.64 20.26 -14.17
N GLU A 173 -7.90 21.36 -14.32
CA GLU A 173 -6.94 21.64 -15.41
C GLU A 173 -5.81 20.60 -15.53
N PHE A 174 -5.34 20.03 -14.41
CA PHE A 174 -4.28 19.00 -14.41
C PHE A 174 -4.81 17.59 -14.10
N SER A 175 -6.13 17.45 -14.01
CA SER A 175 -6.75 16.24 -13.49
C SER A 175 -6.72 15.09 -14.49
N GLN A 176 -6.64 15.35 -15.80
CA GLN A 176 -6.69 14.29 -16.81
C GLN A 176 -5.34 13.59 -16.98
N GLU A 177 -4.26 14.33 -17.17
CA GLU A 177 -2.91 13.75 -17.28
C GLU A 177 -2.56 12.92 -16.04
N LYS A 178 -2.88 13.41 -14.84
CA LYS A 178 -2.68 12.63 -13.60
C LYS A 178 -3.53 11.38 -13.53
N PHE A 179 -4.75 11.42 -14.03
CA PHE A 179 -5.62 10.25 -14.10
C PHE A 179 -5.04 9.22 -15.06
N ASP A 180 -4.60 9.63 -16.25
CA ASP A 180 -4.03 8.74 -17.25
C ASP A 180 -2.73 8.08 -16.72
N ASP A 181 -1.85 8.84 -16.04
CA ASP A 181 -0.65 8.31 -15.38
C ASP A 181 -0.96 7.31 -14.25
N TRP A 182 -2.01 7.60 -13.49
CA TRP A 182 -2.50 6.71 -12.43
C TRP A 182 -3.07 5.42 -13.02
N GLU A 183 -3.95 5.51 -14.01
CA GLU A 183 -4.55 4.36 -14.69
C GLU A 183 -3.46 3.46 -15.29
N ASN A 184 -2.48 4.04 -15.98
CA ASN A 184 -1.32 3.31 -16.51
C ASN A 184 -0.52 2.63 -15.40
N THR A 185 -0.39 3.25 -14.22
CA THR A 185 0.25 2.62 -13.06
C THR A 185 -0.55 1.42 -12.57
N LEU A 186 -1.88 1.52 -12.50
CA LEU A 186 -2.74 0.42 -12.07
C LEU A 186 -2.70 -0.74 -13.07
N ILE A 187 -2.75 -0.44 -14.37
CA ILE A 187 -2.63 -1.42 -15.46
C ILE A 187 -1.28 -2.14 -15.37
N PHE A 188 -0.17 -1.41 -15.16
CA PHE A 188 1.16 -2.02 -14.98
C PHE A 188 1.17 -3.03 -13.83
N TRP A 189 0.53 -2.69 -12.71
CA TRP A 189 0.40 -3.60 -11.56
C TRP A 189 -0.74 -4.62 -11.71
N ALA A 190 -1.41 -4.67 -12.88
CA ALA A 190 -2.67 -5.37 -13.14
C ALA A 190 -3.63 -5.32 -11.93
N ILE A 191 -3.84 -4.11 -11.44
CA ILE A 191 -4.89 -3.80 -10.47
C ILE A 191 -6.17 -3.67 -11.29
N ASP A 192 -7.11 -4.57 -11.08
CA ASP A 192 -8.28 -4.70 -11.97
C ASP A 192 -9.31 -3.59 -11.82
N ARG A 193 -9.29 -2.87 -10.70
CA ARG A 193 -10.27 -1.83 -10.39
C ARG A 193 -9.63 -0.71 -9.61
N GLY A 194 -9.93 0.51 -10.01
CA GLY A 194 -9.42 1.69 -9.34
C GLY A 194 -10.43 2.82 -9.32
N LEU A 195 -10.29 3.67 -8.32
CA LEU A 195 -11.01 4.94 -8.25
C LEU A 195 -10.04 6.07 -7.93
N PHE A 196 -9.98 7.05 -8.82
CA PHE A 196 -9.26 8.30 -8.67
C PHE A 196 -10.25 9.39 -8.26
N LEU A 197 -10.15 9.90 -7.05
CA LEU A 197 -11.12 10.82 -6.47
C LEU A 197 -10.44 12.14 -6.13
N SER A 198 -10.82 13.19 -6.84
CA SER A 198 -10.50 14.58 -6.48
C SER A 198 -11.54 15.14 -5.52
N TYR A 199 -11.12 15.87 -4.50
CA TYR A 199 -12.02 16.51 -3.54
C TYR A 199 -11.62 17.95 -3.24
N ASN A 200 -12.62 18.80 -3.00
CA ASN A 200 -12.42 20.15 -2.50
C ASN A 200 -12.34 20.17 -0.95
N PRO A 201 -11.16 20.44 -0.34
CA PRO A 201 -11.02 20.47 1.11
C PRO A 201 -11.80 21.60 1.79
N ARG A 202 -12.36 22.55 1.03
CA ARG A 202 -13.22 23.64 1.54
C ARG A 202 -14.70 23.27 1.58
N ALA A 203 -15.10 22.17 0.94
CA ALA A 203 -16.48 21.72 0.98
C ALA A 203 -16.83 21.19 2.37
N SER A 204 -18.05 21.45 2.84
CA SER A 204 -18.56 20.81 4.06
C SER A 204 -18.83 19.33 3.82
N ASP A 205 -18.57 18.49 4.82
CA ASP A 205 -18.93 17.06 4.82
C ASP A 205 -18.24 16.19 3.74
N PHE A 206 -17.16 16.69 3.12
CA PHE A 206 -16.46 15.98 2.05
C PHE A 206 -15.95 14.59 2.48
N VAL A 207 -15.60 14.39 3.77
CA VAL A 207 -15.15 13.10 4.29
C VAL A 207 -16.24 12.03 4.16
N ASN A 208 -17.49 12.34 4.54
CA ASN A 208 -18.58 11.37 4.45
C ASN A 208 -18.95 11.08 3.00
N GLN A 209 -18.92 12.11 2.13
CA GLN A 209 -19.13 11.93 0.70
C GLN A 209 -18.07 11.02 0.07
N ILE A 210 -16.79 11.23 0.40
CA ILE A 210 -15.71 10.34 -0.02
C ILE A 210 -16.04 8.92 0.42
N VAL A 211 -16.27 8.68 1.72
CA VAL A 211 -16.51 7.33 2.27
C VAL A 211 -17.66 6.62 1.56
N ASN A 212 -18.78 7.31 1.34
CA ASN A 212 -19.94 6.74 0.65
C ASN A 212 -19.59 6.32 -0.79
N ILE A 213 -18.88 7.17 -1.53
CA ILE A 213 -18.44 6.87 -2.90
C ILE A 213 -17.48 5.69 -2.90
N LEU A 214 -16.51 5.67 -1.97
CA LEU A 214 -15.52 4.59 -1.88
C LEU A 214 -16.19 3.23 -1.61
N LEU A 215 -17.14 3.17 -0.68
CA LEU A 215 -17.83 1.93 -0.32
C LEU A 215 -18.80 1.47 -1.41
N ASP A 216 -19.56 2.39 -2.00
CA ASP A 216 -20.47 2.08 -3.10
C ASP A 216 -19.72 1.54 -4.32
N ASN A 217 -18.63 2.21 -4.73
CA ASN A 217 -17.83 1.75 -5.87
C ASN A 217 -17.04 0.49 -5.55
N SER A 218 -16.68 0.25 -4.29
CA SER A 218 -16.08 -1.02 -3.90
C SER A 218 -17.01 -2.20 -4.19
N ASP A 219 -18.31 -2.04 -3.96
CA ASP A 219 -19.31 -3.10 -4.21
C ASP A 219 -19.74 -3.16 -5.69
N ASN A 220 -19.81 -2.01 -6.37
CA ASN A 220 -20.49 -1.90 -7.67
C ASN A 220 -19.57 -1.71 -8.88
N LEU A 221 -18.29 -1.35 -8.69
CA LEU A 221 -17.38 -1.15 -9.81
C LEU A 221 -17.02 -2.48 -10.48
N SER A 222 -17.29 -2.56 -11.79
CA SER A 222 -16.95 -3.71 -12.61
C SER A 222 -15.43 -3.93 -12.70
N ILE A 223 -15.04 -5.19 -12.87
CA ILE A 223 -13.65 -5.58 -13.15
C ILE A 223 -13.19 -4.92 -14.46
N GLY A 224 -11.94 -4.47 -14.51
CA GLY A 224 -11.33 -3.76 -15.64
C GLY A 224 -11.78 -2.30 -15.76
N SER A 225 -12.34 -1.72 -14.69
CA SER A 225 -12.87 -0.35 -14.71
C SER A 225 -12.07 0.57 -13.79
N TYR A 226 -11.73 1.74 -14.33
CA TYR A 226 -11.02 2.81 -13.64
C TYR A 226 -11.88 4.07 -13.71
N LEU A 227 -12.33 4.56 -12.56
CA LEU A 227 -13.22 5.72 -12.50
C LEU A 227 -12.51 6.96 -11.96
N LYS A 228 -12.93 8.11 -12.49
CA LYS A 228 -12.53 9.43 -12.02
C LYS A 228 -13.74 10.13 -11.43
N PHE A 229 -13.63 10.61 -10.19
CA PHE A 229 -14.65 11.41 -9.52
C PHE A 229 -14.07 12.76 -9.09
N ASN A 230 -14.89 13.80 -9.13
CA ASN A 230 -14.56 15.13 -8.62
C ASN A 230 -15.68 15.56 -7.65
N LEU A 231 -15.30 15.90 -6.41
CA LEU A 231 -16.17 16.37 -5.33
C LEU A 231 -15.93 17.84 -4.99
#